data_AF-A0A6L9VZF3-F1
#
_entry.id   AF-A0A6L9VZF3-F1
#
_cell.length_a   1.000
_cell.length_b   1.000
_cell.length_c   1.000
_cell.angle_alpha   90.00
_cell.angle_beta   90.00
_cell.angle_gamma   90.00
#
_symmetry.space_group_name_H-M   'P 1'
#
loop_
_entity.id
_entity.type
_entity.pdbx_description
1 polymer ?
#
loop_
_entity_poly.entity_id
_entity_poly.type
_entity_poly.pdbx_seq_one_letter_code
_entity_poly.pdbx_strand_id
1 'polypeptide(L)'
;MALIYPVRLDTPEPDDDAAPDYAELAADLSDQWLVEVDLGEDGDDACFGPLTPRAAWDLALGVDERQPEWTVSVLPLHVPGTADELVALFTEDD
;
A
#
# COMPACT_ATOMS: atom_id res chain seq x y z
N MET A 1 1.26 3.93 -18.13
CA MET A 1 1.60 3.27 -16.84
C MET A 1 0.57 2.21 -16.58
N ALA A 2 0.98 0.94 -16.46
CA ALA A 2 0.10 -0.13 -16.03
C ALA A 2 0.13 -0.15 -14.50
N LEU A 3 -0.99 0.20 -13.86
CA LEU A 3 -1.19 -0.07 -12.45
C LEU A 3 -1.24 -1.60 -12.32
N ILE A 4 -0.14 -2.22 -11.92
CA ILE A 4 -0.10 -3.65 -11.64
C ILE A 4 -0.79 -3.81 -10.28
N TYR A 5 -2.12 -3.99 -10.32
CA TYR A 5 -2.84 -4.43 -9.14
C TYR A 5 -2.35 -5.84 -8.79
N PRO A 6 -1.94 -6.12 -7.55
CA PRO A 6 -1.59 -7.47 -7.15
C PRO A 6 -2.85 -8.35 -7.20
N VAL A 7 -3.02 -9.07 -8.31
CA VAL A 7 -4.06 -10.10 -8.43
C VAL A 7 -3.55 -11.32 -7.66
N ARG A 8 -4.22 -11.67 -6.56
CA ARG A 8 -4.02 -12.96 -5.87
C ARG A 8 -4.36 -14.07 -6.87
N LEU A 9 -3.34 -14.79 -7.35
CA LEU A 9 -3.47 -15.84 -8.37
C LEU A 9 -4.23 -17.08 -7.87
N ASP A 10 -4.30 -17.31 -6.56
CA ASP A 10 -4.86 -18.52 -5.96
C ASP A 10 -6.33 -18.37 -5.47
N THR A 11 -6.96 -17.22 -5.72
CA THR A 11 -8.38 -17.03 -5.36
C THR A 11 -9.27 -17.69 -6.43
N PRO A 12 -10.25 -18.54 -6.05
CA PRO A 12 -11.20 -19.10 -7.03
C PRO A 12 -11.88 -17.97 -7.81
N GLU A 13 -12.03 -18.15 -9.12
CA GLU A 13 -12.70 -17.17 -9.97
C GLU A 13 -14.12 -16.93 -9.44
N PRO A 14 -14.51 -15.66 -9.19
CA PRO A 14 -15.86 -15.35 -8.78
C PRO A 14 -16.85 -15.72 -9.89
N ASP A 15 -18.09 -16.01 -9.52
CA ASP A 15 -19.17 -16.20 -10.48
C ASP A 15 -19.34 -14.93 -11.32
N ASP A 16 -19.56 -15.07 -12.63
CA ASP A 16 -19.59 -13.92 -13.58
C ASP A 16 -20.69 -12.90 -13.21
N ASP A 17 -21.73 -13.34 -12.51
CA ASP A 17 -22.86 -12.52 -12.04
C ASP A 17 -22.74 -12.07 -10.56
N ALA A 18 -21.64 -12.39 -9.87
CA ALA A 18 -21.44 -12.00 -8.48
C ALA A 18 -21.17 -10.49 -8.36
N ALA A 19 -21.90 -9.82 -7.48
CA ALA A 19 -21.59 -8.44 -7.10
C ALA A 19 -20.27 -8.40 -6.31
N PRO A 20 -19.42 -7.37 -6.51
CA PRO A 20 -18.18 -7.24 -5.76
C PRO A 20 -18.44 -7.08 -4.25
N ASP A 21 -17.81 -7.94 -3.44
CA ASP A 21 -17.82 -7.81 -1.99
C ASP A 21 -16.65 -6.91 -1.54
N TYR A 22 -16.94 -5.61 -1.45
CA TYR A 22 -15.96 -4.63 -0.98
C TYR A 22 -15.63 -4.77 0.51
N ALA A 23 -16.48 -5.42 1.31
CA ALA A 23 -16.22 -5.62 2.72
C ALA A 23 -15.18 -6.74 2.93
N GLU A 24 -15.29 -7.82 2.16
CA GLU A 24 -14.28 -8.88 2.10
C GLU A 24 -12.93 -8.33 1.62
N LEU A 25 -12.94 -7.55 0.51
CA LEU A 25 -11.73 -6.92 -0.01
C LEU A 25 -11.07 -5.98 1.01
N ALA A 26 -11.87 -5.16 1.70
CA ALA A 26 -11.37 -4.27 2.74
C ALA A 26 -10.72 -5.06 3.89
N ALA A 27 -11.34 -6.16 4.33
CA ALA A 27 -10.78 -7.02 5.37
C ALA A 27 -9.45 -7.66 4.93
N ASP A 28 -9.39 -8.16 3.70
CA ASP A 28 -8.18 -8.76 3.11
C ASP A 28 -7.00 -7.76 3.05
N LEU A 29 -7.28 -6.50 2.71
CA LEU A 29 -6.26 -5.46 2.57
C LEU A 29 -5.89 -4.79 3.90
N SER A 30 -6.71 -4.93 4.94
CA SER A 30 -6.47 -4.26 6.25
C SER A 30 -5.18 -4.71 6.94
N ASP A 31 -4.75 -5.95 6.66
CA ASP A 31 -3.51 -6.52 7.20
C ASP A 31 -2.36 -6.52 6.17
N GLN A 32 -2.53 -5.84 5.03
CA GLN A 32 -1.53 -5.78 3.96
C GLN A 32 -0.97 -4.38 3.79
N TRP A 33 0.34 -4.30 3.61
CA TRP A 33 1.09 -3.05 3.61
C TRP A 33 1.95 -2.96 2.34
N LEU A 34 2.29 -1.74 1.95
CA LEU A 34 3.14 -1.35 0.84
C LEU A 34 4.37 -0.61 1.39
N VAL A 35 5.52 -0.83 0.77
CA VAL A 35 6.71 0.00 0.97
C VAL A 35 6.98 0.74 -0.33
N GLU A 36 6.97 2.06 -0.29
CA GLU A 36 7.35 2.94 -1.39
C GLU A 36 8.74 3.49 -1.12
N VAL A 37 9.59 3.48 -2.14
CA VAL A 37 10.95 4.00 -2.10
C VAL A 37 11.09 5.06 -3.17
N ASP A 38 11.28 6.30 -2.75
CA ASP A 38 11.52 7.47 -3.59
C ASP A 38 13.02 7.75 -3.61
N LEU A 39 13.58 7.75 -4.82
CA LEU A 39 15.01 7.92 -5.10
C LEU A 39 15.39 9.38 -5.40
N GLY A 40 14.43 10.31 -5.34
CA GLY A 40 14.57 11.73 -5.65
C GLY A 40 14.43 12.05 -7.13
N GLU A 41 14.76 13.30 -7.50
CA GLU A 41 14.48 13.87 -8.84
C GLU A 41 15.11 13.11 -10.03
N ASP A 42 16.12 12.28 -9.78
CA ASP A 42 16.89 11.55 -10.80
C ASP A 42 16.61 10.04 -10.82
N GLY A 43 15.75 9.54 -9.93
CA GLY A 43 15.49 8.11 -9.75
C GLY A 43 14.06 7.69 -10.11
N ASP A 44 13.90 6.42 -10.48
CA ASP A 44 12.58 5.80 -10.62
C ASP A 44 12.11 5.32 -9.25
N ASP A 45 10.93 5.77 -8.83
CA ASP A 45 10.29 5.30 -7.60
C ASP A 45 9.92 3.82 -7.70
N ALA A 46 10.00 3.11 -6.58
CA ALA A 46 9.68 1.69 -6.49
C ALA A 46 8.66 1.40 -5.40
N CYS A 47 7.69 0.54 -5.71
CA CYS A 47 6.66 0.09 -4.77
C CYS A 47 6.75 -1.42 -4.55
N PHE A 48 6.79 -1.85 -3.29
CA PHE A 48 6.93 -3.25 -2.87
C PHE A 48 5.75 -3.66 -1.99
N GLY A 49 4.96 -4.63 -2.45
CA GLY A 49 3.77 -5.12 -1.76
C GLY A 49 2.95 -6.07 -2.62
N PRO A 50 1.91 -6.70 -2.05
CA PRO A 50 1.48 -6.59 -0.66
C PRO A 50 2.40 -7.37 0.30
N LEU A 51 2.68 -6.78 1.46
CA LEU A 51 3.49 -7.37 2.53
C LEU A 51 2.71 -7.42 3.84
N THR A 52 3.06 -8.38 4.71
CA THR A 52 2.65 -8.29 6.12
C THR A 52 3.29 -7.06 6.78
N PRO A 53 2.69 -6.49 7.85
CA PRO A 53 3.24 -5.30 8.51
C PRO A 53 4.70 -5.50 8.96
N ARG A 54 5.02 -6.69 9.47
CA ARG A 54 6.39 -6.99 9.91
C ARG A 54 7.38 -7.02 8.75
N ALA A 55 7.02 -7.66 7.64
CA ALA A 55 7.88 -7.74 6.46
C ALA A 55 8.09 -6.36 5.82
N ALA A 56 7.07 -5.50 5.82
CA ALA A 56 7.19 -4.12 5.33
C ALA A 56 8.20 -3.31 6.17
N TRP A 57 8.11 -3.38 7.51
CA TRP A 57 9.08 -2.72 8.39
C TRP A 57 10.50 -3.28 8.26
N ASP A 58 10.64 -4.60 8.18
CA ASP A 58 11.95 -5.24 8.00
C ASP A 58 12.61 -4.81 6.69
N LEU A 59 11.83 -4.70 5.61
CA LEU A 59 12.31 -4.19 4.32
C LEU A 59 12.71 -2.72 4.42
N ALA A 60 11.88 -1.87 5.03
CA ALA A 60 12.13 -0.45 5.14
C ALA A 60 13.44 -0.15 5.90
N LEU A 61 13.64 -0.82 7.05
CA LEU A 61 14.89 -0.73 7.80
C LEU A 61 16.07 -1.25 6.99
N GLY A 62 15.90 -2.34 6.25
CA GLY A 62 16.95 -2.88 5.39
C GLY A 62 17.37 -1.93 4.26
N VAL A 63 16.45 -1.14 3.72
CA VAL A 63 16.73 -0.10 2.72
C VAL A 63 17.42 1.10 3.38
N ASP A 64 16.86 1.63 4.47
CA ASP A 64 17.39 2.78 5.21
C ASP A 64 18.85 2.56 5.66
N GLU A 65 19.19 1.35 6.13
CA GLU A 65 20.56 0.98 6.51
C GLU A 65 21.57 1.04 5.35
N ARG A 66 21.11 0.84 4.11
CA ARG A 66 21.96 0.71 2.91
C ARG A 66 22.00 1.96 2.06
N GLN A 67 20.91 2.72 2.03
CA GLN A 67 20.71 3.93 1.25
C GLN A 67 19.93 4.96 2.09
N PRO A 68 20.56 5.55 3.12
CA PRO A 68 19.88 6.47 4.05
C PRO A 68 19.43 7.79 3.37
N GLU A 69 19.90 8.07 2.16
CA GLU A 69 19.46 9.21 1.36
C GLU A 69 18.14 8.98 0.61
N TRP A 70 17.68 7.73 0.49
CA TRP A 70 16.39 7.41 -0.15
C TRP A 70 15.25 7.62 0.82
N THR A 71 14.12 8.11 0.33
CA THR A 71 12.92 8.26 1.16
C THR A 71 12.14 6.95 1.13
N VAL A 72 11.91 6.36 2.30
CA VAL A 72 11.15 5.10 2.43
C VAL A 72 9.84 5.36 3.17
N SER A 73 8.73 5.11 2.51
CA SER A 73 7.37 5.26 3.06
C SER A 73 6.75 3.88 3.27
N VAL A 74 6.26 3.61 4.49
CA VAL A 74 5.57 2.36 4.83
C VAL A 74 4.09 2.66 5.04
N LEU A 75 3.23 2.08 4.20
CA LEU A 75 1.83 2.47 4.07
C LEU A 75 0.89 1.24 4.16
N PRO A 76 -0.16 1.25 5.00
CA PRO A 76 -1.21 0.24 4.93
C PRO A 76 -1.98 0.36 3.60
N LEU A 77 -2.37 -0.77 2.99
CA LEU A 77 -3.13 -0.79 1.73
C LEU A 77 -4.61 -0.42 1.92
N HIS A 78 -5.15 -0.61 3.11
CA HIS A 78 -6.49 -0.15 3.45
C HIS A 78 -6.49 0.56 4.80
N VAL A 79 -6.98 1.80 4.79
CA VAL A 79 -7.34 2.54 6.00
C VAL A 79 -8.82 2.91 5.82
N PRO A 80 -9.71 2.48 6.73
CA PRO A 80 -11.12 2.85 6.64
C PRO A 80 -11.26 4.36 6.87
N GLY A 81 -12.06 5.01 6.02
CA GLY A 81 -12.34 6.43 6.12
C GLY A 81 -13.05 6.97 4.89
N THR A 82 -13.72 8.11 5.05
CA THR A 82 -14.30 8.89 3.96
C THR A 82 -13.27 9.87 3.40
N ALA A 83 -13.50 10.38 2.18
CA ALA A 83 -12.64 11.41 1.59
C ALA A 83 -12.58 12.67 2.47
N ASP A 84 -13.70 13.06 3.08
CA ASP A 84 -13.76 14.23 3.96
C ASP A 84 -12.91 14.03 5.23
N GLU A 85 -12.98 12.84 5.84
CA GLU A 85 -12.13 12.49 6.99
C GLU A 85 -10.64 12.49 6.63
N LEU A 86 -10.28 11.97 5.46
CA LEU A 86 -8.88 11.97 5.00
C LEU A 86 -8.36 13.37 4.71
N VAL A 87 -9.16 14.23 4.08
CA VAL A 87 -8.78 15.63 3.82
C VAL A 87 -8.57 16.36 5.15
N ALA A 88 -9.49 16.19 6.11
CA ALA A 88 -9.42 16.83 7.42
C ALA A 88 -8.08 16.56 8.14
N LEU A 89 -7.54 15.33 8.05
CA LEU A 89 -6.26 14.95 8.66
C LEU A 89 -5.06 15.83 8.22
N PHE A 90 -5.13 16.44 7.04
CA PHE A 90 -4.04 17.24 6.48
C PHE A 90 -4.38 18.74 6.39
N THR A 91 -5.61 19.14 6.71
CA THR A 91 -6.08 20.52 6.58
C THR A 91 -6.47 21.18 7.90
N GLU A 92 -6.62 20.44 8.99
CA GLU A 92 -7.06 20.97 10.30
C GLU A 92 -5.94 21.51 11.22
N ASP A 93 -4.74 21.78 10.68
CA ASP A 93 -3.62 22.43 11.40
C ASP A 93 -3.56 23.95 11.11
N ASP A 94 -4.56 24.72 11.55
CA ASP A 94 -4.54 26.21 11.63
C ASP A 94 -4.70 26.69 13.08
#